data_AF-M0PI95-F1
#
_entry.id   AF-M0PI95-F1
#
_cell.length_a   1.000
_cell.length_b   1.000
_cell.length_c   1.000
_cell.angle_alpha   90.00
_cell.angle_beta   90.00
_cell.angle_gamma   90.00
#
_symmetry.space_group_name_H-M   'P 1'
#
loop_
_entity.id
_entity.type
_entity.pdbx_description
1 polymer ?
#
loop_
_entity_poly.entity_id
_entity_poly.type
_entity_poly.pdbx_seq_one_letter_code
_entity_poly.pdbx_strand_id
1 'polypeptide(L)'
;MTVRVSRTFEFDAPADEVWAFISDAEKRAGAISVVDTFEVHGEGSATWHVALPIPMIRSTIAVETEEVERDPPRRVKFIGKSRAFRVTGEHTITETDDGCRLANEFVVDGRLPGVESFFQRNFEAELDNLEDALRASLGPTA
;
A
#
# COMPACT_ATOMS: atom_id res chain seq x y z
N MET A 1 -4.28 15.42 -12.03
CA MET A 1 -5.10 14.35 -12.64
C MET A 1 -5.11 13.21 -11.62
N THR A 2 -6.13 12.35 -11.57
CA THR A 2 -6.22 11.33 -10.51
C THR A 2 -6.08 9.94 -11.12
N VAL A 3 -5.20 9.12 -10.56
CA VAL A 3 -5.03 7.71 -10.91
C VAL A 3 -5.71 6.88 -9.83
N ARG A 4 -6.54 5.92 -10.25
CA ARG A 4 -7.14 4.92 -9.36
C ARG A 4 -6.76 3.55 -9.88
N VAL A 5 -6.27 2.71 -8.98
CA VAL A 5 -6.01 1.30 -9.25
C VAL A 5 -6.66 0.48 -8.16
N SER A 6 -7.27 -0.64 -8.54
CA SER A 6 -7.80 -1.61 -7.61
C SER A 6 -7.50 -3.03 -8.07
N ARG A 7 -7.28 -3.92 -7.11
CA ARG A 7 -7.03 -5.34 -7.37
C ARG A 7 -7.44 -6.17 -6.16
N THR A 8 -8.06 -7.30 -6.41
CA THR A 8 -8.46 -8.25 -5.38
C THR A 8 -7.54 -9.46 -5.42
N PHE A 9 -7.07 -9.87 -4.26
CA PHE A 9 -6.31 -11.11 -4.07
C PHE A 9 -7.18 -12.14 -3.35
N GLU A 10 -6.93 -13.42 -3.62
CA GLU A 10 -7.55 -14.54 -2.92
C GLU A 10 -6.47 -15.31 -2.15
N PHE A 11 -6.78 -15.63 -0.89
CA PHE A 11 -5.92 -16.36 0.02
C PHE A 11 -6.67 -17.51 0.66
N ASP A 12 -6.05 -18.69 0.64
CA ASP A 12 -6.47 -19.88 1.40
C ASP A 12 -5.97 -19.76 2.85
N ALA A 13 -6.29 -18.63 3.50
CA ALA A 13 -5.85 -18.30 4.85
C ALA A 13 -6.93 -17.52 5.62
N PRO A 14 -6.96 -17.60 6.96
CA PRO A 14 -7.88 -16.83 7.79
C PRO A 14 -7.70 -15.31 7.61
N ALA A 15 -8.81 -14.57 7.69
CA ALA A 15 -8.81 -13.11 7.60
C ALA A 15 -7.88 -12.43 8.62
N ASP A 16 -7.75 -12.99 9.83
CA ASP A 16 -6.88 -12.45 10.88
C ASP A 16 -5.39 -12.50 10.53
N GLU A 17 -4.96 -13.51 9.76
CA GLU A 17 -3.57 -13.63 9.33
C GLU A 17 -3.24 -12.60 8.24
N VAL A 18 -4.14 -12.45 7.27
CA VAL A 18 -4.03 -11.40 6.24
C VAL A 18 -4.06 -10.01 6.90
N TRP A 19 -4.97 -9.80 7.86
CA TRP A 19 -5.07 -8.57 8.65
C TRP A 19 -3.78 -8.23 9.40
N ALA A 20 -3.13 -9.21 10.01
CA ALA A 20 -1.87 -9.03 10.73
C ALA A 20 -0.71 -8.55 9.82
N PHE A 21 -0.82 -8.73 8.51
CA PHE A 21 0.07 -8.11 7.54
C PHE A 21 -0.41 -6.71 7.14
N ILE A 22 -1.63 -6.58 6.62
CA ILE A 22 -2.09 -5.33 6.00
C ILE A 22 -2.40 -4.20 6.99
N SER A 23 -2.54 -4.50 8.28
CA SER A 23 -2.75 -3.48 9.32
C SER A 23 -1.44 -2.95 9.90
N ASP A 24 -0.31 -3.55 9.52
CA ASP A 24 1.02 -3.16 9.93
C ASP A 24 1.60 -2.16 8.91
N ALA A 25 1.92 -0.96 9.37
CA ALA A 25 2.47 0.10 8.51
C ALA A 25 3.88 -0.24 8.00
N GLU A 26 4.69 -0.94 8.80
CA GLU A 26 6.06 -1.34 8.44
C GLU A 26 6.04 -2.42 7.36
N LYS A 27 5.22 -3.46 7.54
CA LYS A 27 5.10 -4.54 6.55
C LYS A 27 4.59 -4.02 5.19
N ARG A 28 3.61 -3.11 5.21
CA ARG A 28 3.12 -2.46 3.98
C ARG A 28 4.18 -1.59 3.32
N ALA A 29 4.87 -0.75 4.09
CA ALA A 29 5.91 0.12 3.56
C ALA A 29 7.04 -0.70 2.91
N GLY A 30 7.44 -1.80 3.55
CA GLY A 30 8.48 -2.70 3.04
C GLY A 30 8.08 -3.49 1.78
N ALA A 31 6.77 -3.62 1.49
CA ALA A 31 6.29 -4.31 0.30
C ALA A 31 6.21 -3.42 -0.94
N ILE A 32 6.28 -2.09 -0.77
CA ILE A 32 6.16 -1.12 -1.87
C ILE A 32 7.57 -0.74 -2.35
N SER A 33 7.92 -1.15 -3.57
CA SER A 33 9.27 -1.06 -4.12
C SER A 33 9.77 0.36 -4.34
N VAL A 34 8.85 1.32 -4.53
CA VAL A 34 9.20 2.74 -4.68
C VAL A 34 9.56 3.42 -3.36
N VAL A 35 9.39 2.74 -2.22
CA VAL A 35 9.82 3.23 -0.89
C VAL A 35 11.28 2.83 -0.70
N ASP A 36 12.19 3.82 -0.70
CA ASP A 36 13.61 3.59 -0.45
C ASP A 36 13.87 3.31 1.04
N THR A 37 13.28 4.13 1.90
CA THR A 37 13.39 4.03 3.37
C THR A 37 12.10 4.52 4.01
N PHE A 38 11.82 4.06 5.23
CA PHE A 38 10.67 4.50 6.00
C PHE A 38 11.03 4.70 7.47
N GLU A 39 10.31 5.61 8.11
CA GLU A 39 10.39 5.87 9.55
C GLU A 39 8.98 5.66 10.10
N VAL A 40 8.82 4.67 10.98
CA VAL A 40 7.55 4.43 11.66
C VAL A 40 7.47 5.34 12.88
N HIS A 41 6.39 6.10 12.95
CA HIS A 41 6.04 6.90 14.10
C HIS A 41 5.00 6.14 14.94
N GLY A 42 4.82 6.55 16.20
CA GLY A 42 3.73 6.00 17.02
C GLY A 42 2.36 6.21 16.38
N GLU A 43 1.36 5.45 16.84
CA GLU A 43 -0.06 5.69 16.51
C GLU A 43 -0.44 5.48 15.02
N GLY A 44 0.24 4.55 14.34
CA GLY A 44 -0.13 4.18 12.95
C GLY A 44 0.25 5.23 11.91
N SER A 45 1.20 6.11 12.24
CA SER A 45 1.77 7.08 11.31
C SER A 45 3.18 6.67 10.89
N ALA A 46 3.58 7.04 9.68
CA ALA A 46 4.93 6.76 9.18
C ALA A 46 5.34 7.77 8.12
N THR A 47 6.63 8.07 8.02
CA THR A 47 7.21 8.85 6.92
C THR A 47 7.89 7.92 5.95
N TRP A 48 7.46 7.92 4.69
CA TRP A 48 8.06 7.12 3.62
C TRP A 48 8.89 8.03 2.72
N HIS A 49 10.11 7.60 2.40
CA HIS A 49 10.97 8.27 1.44
C HIS A 49 10.84 7.58 0.08
N VAL A 50 10.05 8.18 -0.81
CA VAL A 50 9.69 7.59 -2.11
C VAL A 50 10.60 8.12 -3.21
N ALA A 51 11.25 7.22 -3.95
CA ALA A 51 12.00 7.58 -5.14
C ALA A 51 11.06 7.71 -6.34
N LEU A 52 10.94 8.92 -6.89
CA LEU A 52 10.24 9.16 -8.15
C LEU A 52 11.27 9.49 -9.24
N PRO A 53 11.72 8.50 -10.04
CA PRO A 53 12.64 8.72 -11.15
C PRO A 53 11.94 9.39 -12.34
N ILE A 54 11.47 10.62 -12.14
CA ILE A 54 10.87 11.47 -13.18
C ILE A 54 11.88 12.54 -13.61
N PRO A 55 11.86 13.02 -14.87
CA PRO A 55 12.94 13.84 -15.45
C PRO A 55 13.33 15.11 -14.68
N MET A 56 12.46 15.60 -13.79
CA MET A 56 12.66 16.82 -12.98
C MET A 56 12.97 16.55 -11.49
N ILE A 57 12.85 15.30 -11.02
CA ILE A 57 13.07 14.94 -9.62
C ILE A 57 14.17 13.88 -9.57
N ARG A 58 15.31 14.27 -9.00
CA ARG A 58 16.45 13.36 -8.75
C ARG A 58 16.55 12.92 -7.29
N SER A 59 15.52 13.17 -6.51
CA SER A 59 15.55 13.08 -5.05
C SER A 59 14.35 12.32 -4.53
N THR A 60 14.51 11.72 -3.35
CA THR A 60 13.41 11.10 -2.61
C THR A 60 12.45 12.16 -2.10
N ILE A 61 11.17 11.82 -2.08
CA ILE A 61 10.10 12.66 -1.54
C ILE A 61 9.62 12.04 -0.24
N ALA A 62 9.63 12.82 0.83
CA ALA A 62 8.99 12.44 2.08
C ALA A 62 7.47 12.46 1.91
N VAL A 63 6.83 11.34 2.24
CA VAL A 63 5.39 11.13 2.25
C VAL A 63 4.98 10.80 3.68
N GLU A 64 4.22 11.68 4.29
CA GLU A 64 3.67 11.47 5.63
C GLU A 64 2.40 10.66 5.50
N THR A 65 2.38 9.47 6.06
CA THR A 65 1.23 8.57 6.07
C THR A 65 0.57 8.57 7.44
N GLU A 66 -0.77 8.62 7.43
CA GLU A 66 -1.58 8.45 8.63
C GLU A 66 -2.68 7.42 8.36
N GLU A 67 -2.93 6.55 9.32
CA GLU A 67 -4.12 5.72 9.34
C GLU A 67 -5.34 6.60 9.68
N VAL A 68 -6.37 6.53 8.84
CA VAL A 68 -7.61 7.32 9.01
C VAL A 68 -8.82 6.46 9.37
N GLU A 69 -8.74 5.16 9.11
CA GLU A 69 -9.79 4.19 9.47
C GLU A 69 -9.14 2.83 9.77
N ARG A 70 -9.58 2.18 10.84
CA ARG A 70 -9.16 0.83 11.24
C ARG A 70 -10.35 0.09 11.86
N ASP A 71 -10.84 -0.93 11.17
CA ASP A 71 -11.91 -1.83 11.59
C ASP A 71 -11.40 -3.27 11.50
N PRO A 72 -10.73 -3.80 12.55
CA PRO A 72 -10.17 -5.15 12.51
C PRO A 72 -11.25 -6.25 12.45
N PRO A 73 -11.06 -7.35 11.69
CA PRO A 73 -10.02 -7.59 10.68
C PRO A 73 -10.43 -7.13 9.27
N ARG A 74 -11.47 -6.31 9.15
CA ARG A 74 -12.23 -6.11 7.92
C ARG A 74 -11.69 -5.00 7.04
N ARG A 75 -11.16 -3.91 7.60
CA ARG A 75 -10.81 -2.73 6.81
C ARG A 75 -9.74 -1.87 7.45
N VAL A 76 -8.83 -1.37 6.63
CA VAL A 76 -7.90 -0.30 7.02
C VAL A 76 -7.77 0.70 5.88
N LYS A 77 -7.71 1.98 6.23
CA LYS A 77 -7.56 3.08 5.29
C LYS A 77 -6.49 4.04 5.78
N PHE A 78 -5.65 4.48 4.86
CA PHE A 78 -4.57 5.41 5.16
C PHE A 78 -4.45 6.48 4.08
N ILE A 79 -3.86 7.61 4.46
CA ILE A 79 -3.62 8.73 3.56
C ILE A 79 -2.14 9.10 3.66
N GLY A 80 -1.46 9.09 2.52
CA GLY A 80 -0.12 9.66 2.35
C GLY A 80 -0.20 11.07 1.79
N LYS A 81 0.50 12.02 2.41
CA LYS A 81 0.56 13.42 1.98
C LYS A 81 2.01 13.78 1.70
N SER A 82 2.26 14.39 0.54
CA SER A 82 3.55 14.98 0.21
C SER A 82 3.37 16.26 -0.59
N ARG A 83 4.49 16.94 -0.88
CA ARG A 83 4.50 18.09 -1.79
C ARG A 83 4.20 17.69 -3.24
N ALA A 84 4.51 16.45 -3.63
CA ALA A 84 4.41 15.99 -5.02
C ALA A 84 3.07 15.31 -5.35
N PHE A 85 2.45 14.65 -4.37
CA PHE A 85 1.18 13.94 -4.54
C PHE A 85 0.49 13.70 -3.20
N ARG A 86 -0.78 13.33 -3.29
CA ARG A 86 -1.54 12.70 -2.20
C ARG A 86 -1.93 11.30 -2.63
N VAL A 87 -1.79 10.33 -1.74
CA VAL A 87 -2.25 8.96 -1.95
C VAL A 87 -3.27 8.59 -0.89
N THR A 88 -4.29 7.84 -1.28
CA THR A 88 -5.20 7.14 -0.36
C THR A 88 -5.10 5.66 -0.68
N GLY A 89 -4.77 4.86 0.33
CA GLY A 89 -4.77 3.41 0.23
C GLY A 89 -5.87 2.83 1.11
N GLU A 90 -6.54 1.81 0.61
CA GLU A 90 -7.61 1.12 1.32
C GLU A 90 -7.50 -0.38 1.07
N HIS A 91 -7.59 -1.14 2.16
CA HIS A 91 -7.62 -2.60 2.14
C HIS A 91 -8.90 -3.06 2.82
N THR A 92 -9.66 -3.92 2.14
CA THR A 92 -10.88 -4.53 2.69
C THR A 92 -10.76 -6.05 2.60
N ILE A 93 -10.94 -6.73 3.72
CA ILE A 93 -10.95 -8.19 3.81
C ILE A 93 -12.40 -8.68 3.85
N THR A 94 -12.69 -9.69 3.05
CA THR A 94 -13.98 -10.38 3.04
C THR A 94 -13.71 -11.87 3.20
N GLU A 95 -14.24 -12.47 4.26
CA GLU A 95 -14.18 -13.92 4.47
C GLU A 95 -14.92 -14.66 3.37
N THR A 96 -14.39 -15.81 2.98
CA THR A 96 -15.00 -16.78 2.05
C THR A 96 -15.11 -18.13 2.74
N ASP A 97 -15.76 -19.10 2.10
CA ASP A 97 -15.98 -20.43 2.70
C ASP A 97 -14.64 -21.14 3.04
N ASP A 98 -13.61 -20.93 2.21
CA ASP A 98 -12.31 -21.63 2.31
C ASP A 98 -11.13 -20.69 2.66
N GLY A 99 -11.38 -19.40 2.95
CA GLY A 99 -10.32 -18.43 3.19
C GLY A 99 -10.80 -16.98 3.23
N CYS A 100 -10.10 -16.09 2.52
CA CYS A 100 -10.54 -14.71 2.38
C CYS A 100 -10.10 -14.03 1.08
N ARG A 101 -10.76 -12.90 0.80
CA ARG A 101 -10.44 -11.98 -0.29
C ARG A 101 -9.95 -10.67 0.28
N LEU A 102 -8.83 -10.18 -0.27
CA LEU A 102 -8.29 -8.86 0.03
C LEU A 102 -8.51 -7.93 -1.16
N ALA A 103 -9.46 -7.01 -1.05
CA ALA A 103 -9.65 -5.94 -2.02
C ALA A 103 -8.72 -4.76 -1.67
N ASN A 104 -7.88 -4.37 -2.63
CA ASN A 104 -6.95 -3.26 -2.51
C ASN A 104 -7.42 -2.13 -3.42
N GLU A 105 -7.43 -0.91 -2.91
CA GLU A 105 -7.67 0.30 -3.69
C GLU A 105 -6.63 1.36 -3.37
N PHE A 106 -6.03 1.92 -4.42
CA PHE A 106 -5.09 3.03 -4.33
C PHE A 106 -5.54 4.17 -5.23
N VAL A 107 -5.64 5.37 -4.66
CA VAL A 107 -5.98 6.60 -5.36
C VAL A 107 -4.85 7.60 -5.19
N VAL A 108 -4.21 7.99 -6.29
CA VAL A 108 -3.12 8.97 -6.31
C VAL A 108 -3.57 10.22 -7.03
N ASP A 109 -3.43 11.35 -6.34
CA ASP A 109 -3.63 12.69 -6.88
C ASP A 109 -2.27 13.39 -7.02
N GLY A 110 -1.79 13.48 -8.26
CA GLY A 110 -0.51 14.10 -8.58
C GLY A 110 -0.60 15.63 -8.60
N ARG A 111 0.42 16.28 -8.02
CA ARG A 111 0.59 17.74 -8.03
C ARG A 111 1.74 18.21 -8.92
N LEU A 112 2.56 17.27 -9.38
CA LEU A 112 3.70 17.54 -10.25
C LEU A 112 3.57 16.77 -11.57
N PRO A 113 4.01 17.35 -12.71
CA PRO A 113 3.97 16.67 -14.00
C PRO A 113 4.70 15.33 -13.98
N GLY A 114 4.04 14.29 -14.47
CA GLY A 114 4.61 12.95 -14.65
C GLY A 114 4.46 12.02 -13.44
N VAL A 115 3.97 12.50 -12.29
CA VAL A 115 3.74 11.65 -11.12
C VAL A 115 2.66 10.61 -11.39
N GLU A 116 1.52 11.03 -11.95
CA GLU A 116 0.41 10.14 -12.27
C GLU A 116 0.83 9.05 -13.26
N SER A 117 1.55 9.42 -14.32
CA SER A 117 2.03 8.46 -15.33
C SER A 117 3.06 7.48 -14.76
N PHE A 118 3.89 7.92 -13.82
CA PHE A 118 4.80 7.03 -13.10
C PHE A 118 4.01 6.01 -12.29
N PHE A 119 3.10 6.45 -11.42
CA PHE A 119 2.31 5.53 -10.60
C PHE A 119 1.47 4.58 -11.46
N GLN A 120 0.81 5.08 -12.51
CA GLN A 120 0.04 4.24 -13.44
C GLN A 120 0.87 3.10 -14.05
N ARG A 121 2.15 3.32 -14.34
CA ARG A 121 3.03 2.31 -14.95
C ARG A 121 3.60 1.32 -13.95
N ASN A 122 3.77 1.72 -12.69
CA ASN A 122 4.40 0.88 -11.67
C ASN A 122 3.38 0.15 -10.80
N PHE A 123 2.13 0.61 -10.73
CA PHE A 123 1.12 0.06 -9.81
C PHE A 123 0.88 -1.44 -9.95
N GLU A 124 0.97 -2.00 -11.15
CA GLU A 124 0.84 -3.45 -11.33
C GLU A 124 1.96 -4.19 -10.60
N ALA A 125 3.22 -3.78 -10.81
CA ALA A 125 4.37 -4.34 -10.13
C ALA A 125 4.32 -4.13 -8.61
N GLU A 126 3.84 -2.97 -8.14
CA GLU A 126 3.66 -2.73 -6.70
C GLU A 126 2.61 -3.66 -6.08
N LEU A 127 1.54 -3.95 -6.79
CA LEU A 127 0.51 -4.89 -6.33
C LEU A 127 1.03 -6.33 -6.35
N ASP A 128 1.84 -6.70 -7.34
CA ASP A 128 2.50 -8.01 -7.37
C ASP A 128 3.45 -8.16 -6.17
N ASN A 129 4.27 -7.14 -5.88
CA ASN A 129 5.17 -7.13 -4.71
C ASN A 129 4.40 -7.25 -3.39
N LEU A 130 3.26 -6.56 -3.27
CA LEU A 130 2.40 -6.64 -2.08
C LEU A 130 1.82 -8.04 -1.91
N GLU A 131 1.34 -8.65 -3.00
CA GLU A 131 0.81 -10.01 -2.99
C GLU A 131 1.90 -11.02 -2.59
N ASP A 132 3.08 -10.93 -3.20
CA ASP A 132 4.21 -11.83 -2.91
C ASP A 132 4.69 -11.71 -1.46
N ALA A 133 4.82 -10.49 -0.94
CA ALA A 133 5.20 -10.25 0.45
C ALA A 133 4.16 -10.81 1.43
N LEU A 134 2.86 -10.68 1.10
CA LEU A 134 1.80 -11.22 1.92
C LEU A 134 1.79 -12.76 1.89
N ARG A 135 1.90 -13.37 0.69
CA ARG A 135 2.02 -14.83 0.54
C ARG A 135 3.23 -15.38 1.29
N ALA A 136 4.37 -14.70 1.22
CA ALA A 136 5.56 -15.09 1.96
C ALA A 136 5.35 -15.02 3.49
N SER A 137 4.56 -14.05 3.98
CA SER A 137 4.27 -13.90 5.40
C SER A 137 3.34 -14.98 5.98
N LEU A 138 2.46 -15.56 5.15
CA LEU A 138 1.56 -16.65 5.53
C LEU A 138 2.29 -18.01 5.59
N GLY A 139 3.50 -18.08 5.02
CA GLY A 139 4.27 -19.32 4.91
C GLY A 139 3.75 -20.25 3.81
N PRO A 140 4.44 -21.37 3.54
CA PRO A 140 3.96 -22.36 2.58
C PRO A 140 2.67 -23.00 3.10
N THR A 141 1.63 -22.99 2.26
CA THR A 141 0.41 -23.78 2.48
C THR A 141 0.83 -25.25 2.62
N ALA A 142 0.57 -25.84 3.79
CA ALA A 142 0.98 -27.21 4.12
C ALA A 142 0.25 -28.26 3.28
#